data_AF-A0A8B9MIT4-F1
#
_entry.id   AF-A0A8B9MIT4-F1
#
_cell.length_a   1.000
_cell.length_b   1.000
_cell.length_c   1.000
_cell.angle_alpha   90.00
_cell.angle_beta   90.00
_cell.angle_gamma   90.00
#
_symmetry.space_group_name_H-M   'P 1'
#
loop_
_entity.id
_entity.type
_entity.pdbx_description
1 polymer ?
#
loop_
_entity_poly.entity_id
_entity_poly.type
_entity_poly.pdbx_seq_one_letter_code
_entity_poly.pdbx_strand_id
1 'polypeptide(L)'
;MSGGAGRRRLVLHVDLNNTVVAADAVSGQGPRAALNSFLSTVTWGRAGAAGEWQWASDRPSLGPPCPGALSYYSRHGRDPAFTEAGPGRCFGGLHARHLQLLEWPGRPHDVFSVQGEPSKSYHLILPAFFRLLDTLHREGRTFAVIFRTFGTDLPRALRAVSCALAGQHPQFPTLRDVALPVDLNPGQIRCSKREVVLTRGAERLATREDGRKLYDYFSSFEGIGGFQDHFDWWARNQFSSRGGKPLWIDPHDPSIHHIFIDDNIRLDDEDTIVHPQVFSERGSSSPRRAPTSELYDVCLVQNDLLEAIADENYFLRCVRRCEENYDRYLACMEKDTPSQRWDV
;
A
#
# COMPACT_ATOMS: atom_id res chain seq x y z
N MET A 1 18.78 6.38 -33.41
CA MET A 1 19.14 7.28 -32.29
C MET A 1 17.97 7.31 -31.31
N SER A 2 17.97 6.42 -30.32
CA SER A 2 16.95 6.42 -29.26
C SER A 2 17.37 7.45 -28.21
N GLY A 3 16.80 8.66 -28.29
CA GLY A 3 16.94 9.64 -27.22
C GLY A 3 16.43 9.03 -25.91
N GLY A 4 17.23 9.09 -24.85
CA GLY A 4 16.85 8.57 -23.55
C GLY A 4 15.58 9.25 -23.07
N ALA A 5 14.46 8.53 -23.11
CA ALA A 5 13.24 8.96 -22.45
C ALA A 5 13.54 9.09 -20.95
N GLY A 6 13.26 10.24 -20.35
CA GLY A 6 13.43 10.44 -18.91
C GLY A 6 12.62 9.44 -18.10
N ARG A 7 13.08 9.11 -16.88
CA ARG A 7 12.31 8.23 -15.97
C ARG A 7 10.94 8.87 -15.69
N ARG A 8 9.87 8.07 -15.72
CA ARG A 8 8.50 8.51 -15.38
C ARG A 8 8.45 9.09 -13.97
N ARG A 9 7.59 10.09 -13.77
CA ARG A 9 7.22 10.60 -12.44
C ARG A 9 6.45 9.51 -11.70
N LEU A 10 6.82 9.28 -10.45
CA LEU A 10 6.14 8.29 -9.61
C LEU A 10 5.01 8.94 -8.82
N VAL A 11 3.84 8.31 -8.79
CA VAL A 11 2.76 8.67 -7.87
C VAL A 11 2.49 7.47 -6.97
N LEU A 12 3.01 7.52 -5.76
CA LEU A 12 2.96 6.42 -4.81
C LEU A 12 1.71 6.55 -3.95
N HIS A 13 0.74 5.66 -4.16
CA HIS A 13 -0.41 5.49 -3.27
C HIS A 13 0.00 4.49 -2.19
N VAL A 14 0.04 4.91 -0.93
CA VAL A 14 0.59 4.10 0.16
C VAL A 14 -0.47 3.96 1.23
N ASP A 15 -0.88 2.73 1.49
CA ASP A 15 -1.73 2.46 2.64
C ASP A 15 -0.99 2.75 3.96
N LEU A 16 -1.74 3.02 5.03
CA LEU A 16 -1.16 3.25 6.35
C LEU A 16 -1.00 1.97 7.16
N ASN A 17 -2.12 1.41 7.62
CA ASN A 17 -2.16 0.40 8.67
C ASN A 17 -1.64 -0.95 8.16
N ASN A 18 -0.70 -1.58 8.88
CA ASN A 18 0.04 -2.77 8.44
C ASN A 18 0.85 -2.60 7.14
N THR A 19 0.93 -1.38 6.60
CA THR A 19 1.74 -1.04 5.42
C THR A 19 2.97 -0.23 5.83
N VAL A 20 2.80 1.04 6.20
CA VAL A 20 3.89 1.88 6.75
C VAL A 20 3.71 2.20 8.23
N VAL A 21 2.54 1.92 8.80
CA VAL A 21 2.23 2.05 10.23
C VAL A 21 1.90 0.67 10.76
N ALA A 22 2.76 0.10 11.59
CA ALA A 22 2.52 -1.18 12.24
C ALA A 22 1.60 -1.01 13.47
N ALA A 23 0.41 -0.45 13.26
CA ALA A 23 -0.65 -0.29 14.27
C ALA A 23 -1.99 -0.02 13.55
N ASP A 24 -3.10 -0.26 14.24
CA ASP A 24 -4.44 0.06 13.75
C ASP A 24 -5.23 0.82 14.82
N ALA A 25 -5.40 2.13 14.62
CA ALA A 25 -6.14 2.97 15.55
C ALA A 25 -7.66 2.69 15.52
N VAL A 26 -8.20 2.20 14.41
CA VAL A 26 -9.64 1.90 14.29
C VAL A 26 -10.00 0.67 15.13
N SER A 27 -9.16 -0.37 15.09
CA SER A 27 -9.34 -1.55 15.95
C SER A 27 -8.67 -1.44 17.32
N GLY A 28 -7.99 -0.31 17.60
CA GLY A 28 -7.25 -0.09 18.85
C GLY A 28 -6.03 -1.01 19.01
N GLN A 29 -5.56 -1.64 17.93
CA GLN A 29 -4.42 -2.55 17.97
C GLN A 29 -3.12 -1.77 17.99
N GLY A 30 -2.37 -1.92 19.10
CA GLY A 30 -0.97 -1.53 19.16
C GLY A 30 -0.06 -2.47 18.33
N PRO A 31 1.23 -2.14 18.21
CA PRO A 31 2.15 -2.84 17.29
C PRO A 31 2.28 -4.34 17.48
N ARG A 32 2.28 -4.81 18.73
CA ARG A 32 2.26 -6.24 19.07
C ARG A 32 1.08 -6.97 18.42
N ALA A 33 -0.12 -6.42 18.55
CA ALA A 33 -1.36 -7.02 18.10
C ALA A 33 -1.51 -6.92 16.57
N ALA A 34 -1.06 -5.81 15.99
CA ALA A 34 -1.00 -5.61 14.55
C ALA A 34 -0.08 -6.65 13.88
N LEU A 35 1.11 -6.87 14.43
CA LEU A 35 2.06 -7.87 13.93
C LEU A 35 1.52 -9.31 14.06
N ASN A 36 0.84 -9.64 15.16
CA ASN A 36 0.14 -10.92 15.31
C ASN A 36 -0.97 -11.10 14.26
N SER A 37 -1.77 -10.05 14.08
CA SER A 37 -2.86 -10.06 13.08
C SER A 37 -2.29 -10.26 11.68
N PHE A 38 -1.20 -9.57 11.32
CA PHE A 38 -0.50 -9.78 10.05
C PHE A 38 0.04 -11.22 9.93
N LEU A 39 0.74 -11.75 10.93
CA LEU A 39 1.25 -13.13 10.89
C LEU A 39 0.15 -14.16 10.66
N SER A 40 -1.05 -13.94 11.20
CA SER A 40 -2.19 -14.84 10.98
C SER A 40 -2.66 -14.87 9.51
N THR A 41 -2.43 -13.81 8.73
CA THR A 41 -2.83 -13.74 7.31
C THR A 41 -1.80 -14.37 6.37
N VAL A 42 -0.53 -14.41 6.78
CA VAL A 42 0.59 -14.93 5.97
C VAL A 42 1.12 -16.28 6.44
N THR A 43 0.44 -16.94 7.38
CA THR A 43 0.76 -18.31 7.82
C THR A 43 -0.31 -19.28 7.36
N TRP A 44 0.12 -20.43 6.85
CA TRP A 44 -0.72 -21.29 6.02
C TRP A 44 -0.82 -22.71 6.56
N GLY A 45 -1.99 -23.31 6.45
CA GLY A 45 -2.25 -24.65 6.91
C GLY A 45 -3.55 -25.23 6.37
N ARG A 46 -4.01 -26.29 7.02
CA ARG A 46 -5.26 -27.00 6.70
C ARG A 46 -5.85 -27.63 7.95
N ALA A 47 -7.14 -27.90 7.91
CA ALA A 47 -7.77 -28.75 8.91
C ALA A 47 -7.30 -30.20 8.73
N GLY A 48 -6.78 -30.79 9.81
CA GLY A 48 -6.46 -32.20 9.92
C GLY A 48 -7.70 -33.07 10.09
N ALA A 49 -7.49 -34.38 10.16
CA ALA A 49 -8.58 -35.37 10.14
C ALA A 49 -9.49 -35.29 11.38
N ALA A 50 -8.97 -34.85 12.53
CA ALA A 50 -9.74 -34.64 13.76
C ALA A 50 -10.12 -33.16 13.98
N GLY A 51 -9.97 -32.32 12.95
CA GLY A 51 -10.26 -30.89 13.00
C GLY A 51 -9.15 -30.02 13.59
N GLU A 52 -8.01 -30.62 13.95
CA GLU A 52 -6.82 -29.91 14.42
C GLU A 52 -6.15 -29.12 13.30
N TRP A 53 -5.53 -27.99 13.61
CA TRP A 53 -4.81 -27.21 12.61
C TRP A 53 -3.44 -27.82 12.30
N GLN A 54 -3.16 -28.08 11.03
CA GLN A 54 -1.88 -28.59 10.55
C GLN A 54 -1.19 -27.55 9.66
N TRP A 55 0.01 -27.11 10.05
CA TRP A 55 0.80 -26.14 9.30
C TRP A 55 1.27 -26.73 7.97
N ALA A 56 1.13 -25.96 6.89
CA ALA A 56 1.66 -26.29 5.57
C ALA A 56 3.14 -25.86 5.43
N SER A 57 3.57 -24.90 6.26
CA SER A 57 4.92 -24.33 6.28
C SER A 57 5.25 -23.84 7.69
N ASP A 58 6.53 -23.92 8.07
CA ASP A 58 7.08 -23.29 9.28
C ASP A 58 7.52 -21.84 9.04
N ARG A 59 7.39 -21.35 7.79
CA ARG A 59 7.71 -19.98 7.37
C ARG A 59 6.47 -19.30 6.79
N PRO A 60 6.25 -18.01 7.13
CA PRO A 60 5.19 -17.24 6.48
C PRO A 60 5.53 -16.95 5.02
N SER A 61 4.49 -16.68 4.24
CA SER A 61 4.59 -16.24 2.85
C SER A 61 3.36 -15.40 2.49
N LEU A 62 3.52 -14.40 1.62
CA LEU A 62 2.40 -13.54 1.20
C LEU A 62 1.28 -14.30 0.49
N GLY A 63 1.63 -15.35 -0.26
CA GLY A 63 0.70 -16.25 -0.92
C GLY A 63 0.76 -17.67 -0.36
N PRO A 64 -0.25 -18.50 -0.65
CA PRO A 64 -0.29 -19.89 -0.19
C PRO A 64 0.88 -20.69 -0.76
N PRO A 65 1.59 -21.50 0.05
CA PRO A 65 2.74 -22.28 -0.41
C PRO A 65 2.35 -23.46 -1.31
N CYS A 66 1.08 -23.89 -1.27
CA CYS A 66 0.55 -24.95 -2.11
C CYS A 66 -0.97 -24.81 -2.35
N PRO A 67 -1.50 -25.42 -3.42
CA PRO A 67 -2.94 -25.38 -3.70
C PRO A 67 -3.79 -25.92 -2.53
N GLY A 68 -4.87 -25.20 -2.20
CA GLY A 68 -5.79 -25.58 -1.13
C GLY A 68 -5.32 -25.26 0.29
N ALA A 69 -4.14 -24.67 0.46
CA ALA A 69 -3.73 -24.12 1.75
C ALA A 69 -4.61 -22.92 2.13
N LEU A 70 -5.06 -22.89 3.38
CA LEU A 70 -5.82 -21.79 3.95
C LEU A 70 -4.90 -20.98 4.86
N SER A 71 -5.07 -19.66 4.90
CA SER A 71 -4.39 -18.87 5.93
C SER A 71 -5.02 -19.17 7.29
N TYR A 72 -4.26 -19.00 8.36
CA TYR A 72 -4.82 -19.15 9.71
C TYR A 72 -5.99 -18.17 9.91
N TYR A 73 -5.81 -16.93 9.44
CA TYR A 73 -6.84 -15.89 9.43
C TYR A 73 -8.13 -16.32 8.70
N SER A 74 -8.04 -16.87 7.48
CA SER A 74 -9.26 -17.23 6.73
C SER A 74 -10.05 -18.34 7.43
N ARG A 75 -9.38 -19.18 8.22
CA ARG A 75 -10.03 -20.27 8.98
C ARG A 75 -10.55 -19.83 10.35
N HIS A 76 -9.78 -19.04 11.08
CA HIS A 76 -10.01 -18.75 12.50
C HIS A 76 -10.42 -17.30 12.77
N GLY A 77 -10.36 -16.43 11.76
CA GLY A 77 -10.59 -15.00 11.88
C GLY A 77 -9.37 -14.24 12.43
N ARG A 78 -9.60 -12.98 12.79
CA ARG A 78 -8.57 -12.09 13.34
C ARG A 78 -8.14 -12.56 14.72
N ASP A 79 -6.83 -12.77 14.92
CA ASP A 79 -6.25 -13.18 16.20
C ASP A 79 -5.13 -12.21 16.63
N PRO A 80 -5.41 -11.21 17.49
CA PRO A 80 -4.40 -10.27 17.97
C PRO A 80 -3.37 -10.91 18.91
N ALA A 81 -3.60 -12.15 19.36
CA ALA A 81 -2.73 -12.90 20.27
C ALA A 81 -2.23 -14.20 19.60
N PHE A 82 -2.18 -14.23 18.26
CA PHE A 82 -1.86 -15.42 17.44
C PHE A 82 -0.66 -16.23 17.94
N THR A 83 0.42 -15.59 18.34
CA THR A 83 1.63 -16.29 18.80
C THR A 83 1.69 -16.57 20.30
N GLU A 84 0.69 -16.17 21.08
CA GLU A 84 0.69 -16.31 22.54
C GLU A 84 0.23 -17.71 23.00
N ALA A 85 -0.68 -18.32 22.23
CA ALA A 85 -1.25 -19.63 22.54
C ALA A 85 -1.59 -20.44 21.27
N GLY A 86 -2.04 -21.68 21.47
CA GLY A 86 -2.50 -22.53 20.38
C GLY A 86 -1.42 -22.89 19.34
N PRO A 87 -1.84 -23.27 18.12
CA PRO A 87 -0.93 -23.66 17.05
C PRO A 87 0.04 -22.57 16.61
N GLY A 88 -0.34 -21.29 16.74
CA GLY A 88 0.46 -20.13 16.32
C GLY A 88 1.70 -19.87 17.18
N ARG A 89 1.80 -20.50 18.36
CA ARG A 89 2.94 -20.37 19.28
C ARG A 89 4.30 -20.63 18.62
N CYS A 90 4.37 -21.51 17.61
CA CYS A 90 5.61 -21.79 16.90
C CYS A 90 6.19 -20.55 16.18
N PHE A 91 5.36 -19.57 15.82
CA PHE A 91 5.80 -18.31 15.20
C PHE A 91 6.20 -17.23 16.24
N GLY A 92 6.13 -17.53 17.55
CA GLY A 92 6.44 -16.56 18.60
C GLY A 92 7.87 -16.02 18.56
N GLY A 93 8.86 -16.82 18.14
CA GLY A 93 10.23 -16.34 17.94
C GLY A 93 10.34 -15.33 16.79
N LEU A 94 9.58 -15.55 15.71
CA LEU A 94 9.54 -14.64 14.57
C LEU A 94 8.86 -13.32 14.94
N HIS A 95 7.74 -13.39 15.65
CA HIS A 95 7.03 -12.23 16.19
C HIS A 95 7.94 -11.40 17.11
N ALA A 96 8.58 -12.04 18.09
CA ALA A 96 9.49 -11.36 19.02
C ALA A 96 10.65 -10.66 18.32
N ARG A 97 11.27 -11.32 17.31
CA ARG A 97 12.34 -10.72 16.50
C ARG A 97 11.88 -9.47 15.77
N HIS A 98 10.74 -9.51 15.09
CA HIS A 98 10.25 -8.36 14.33
C HIS A 98 9.74 -7.25 15.23
N LEU A 99 9.15 -7.59 16.38
CA LEU A 99 8.77 -6.61 17.38
C LEU A 99 10.02 -5.87 17.89
N GLN A 100 11.13 -6.57 18.15
CA GLN A 100 12.40 -5.95 18.53
C GLN A 100 12.97 -5.02 17.44
N LEU A 101 12.87 -5.40 16.17
CA LEU A 101 13.30 -4.54 15.05
C LEU A 101 12.44 -3.27 14.91
N LEU A 102 11.17 -3.36 15.32
CA LEU A 102 10.23 -2.25 15.30
C LEU A 102 10.35 -1.32 16.52
N GLU A 103 11.09 -1.73 17.57
CA GLU A 103 11.25 -0.94 18.78
C GLU A 103 11.89 0.42 18.48
N TRP A 104 11.29 1.47 19.04
CA TRP A 104 11.83 2.81 18.97
C TRP A 104 13.08 2.91 19.85
N PRO A 105 14.22 3.39 19.33
CA PRO A 105 15.44 3.46 20.11
C PRO A 105 15.36 4.59 21.15
N GLY A 106 15.62 4.24 22.41
CA GLY A 106 15.76 5.20 23.49
C GLY A 106 14.43 5.65 24.09
N ARG A 107 14.32 6.94 24.42
CA ARG A 107 13.11 7.48 25.07
C ARG A 107 11.97 7.60 24.04
N PRO A 108 10.71 7.32 24.45
CA PRO A 108 9.55 7.53 23.60
C PRO A 108 9.53 8.95 23.02
N HIS A 109 9.15 9.07 21.76
CA HIS A 109 9.01 10.34 21.05
C HIS A 109 7.55 10.59 20.66
N ASP A 110 6.98 11.73 21.05
CA ASP A 110 5.56 12.05 20.89
C ASP A 110 5.06 12.04 19.44
N VAL A 111 5.97 12.28 18.49
CA VAL A 111 5.65 12.34 17.06
C VAL A 111 5.93 11.03 16.33
N PHE A 112 7.04 10.36 16.64
CA PHE A 112 7.60 9.30 15.80
C PHE A 112 7.46 7.92 16.41
N SER A 113 6.98 7.84 17.65
CA SER A 113 6.75 6.59 18.35
C SER A 113 5.29 6.38 18.71
N VAL A 114 4.94 5.12 18.93
CA VAL A 114 3.67 4.69 19.51
C VAL A 114 3.95 3.80 20.70
N GLN A 115 3.22 4.04 21.80
CA GLN A 115 3.31 3.21 22.99
C GLN A 115 2.76 1.81 22.67
N GLY A 116 3.49 0.76 23.05
CA GLY A 116 2.94 -0.59 23.13
C GLY A 116 2.87 -1.04 24.58
N GLU A 117 3.71 -1.99 24.97
CA GLU A 117 3.81 -2.45 26.36
C GLU A 117 4.31 -1.33 27.32
N PRO A 118 4.09 -1.43 28.65
CA PRO A 118 4.37 -0.37 29.62
C PRO A 118 5.82 0.17 29.65
N SER A 119 6.77 -0.51 29.02
CA SER A 119 8.18 -0.11 28.93
C SER A 119 8.71 -0.01 27.49
N LYS A 120 7.86 -0.23 26.49
CA LYS A 120 8.26 -0.28 25.08
C LYS A 120 7.46 0.70 24.24
N SER A 121 8.18 1.39 23.36
CA SER A 121 7.61 2.18 22.29
C SER A 121 8.15 1.67 20.97
N TYR A 122 7.39 1.88 19.92
CA TYR A 122 7.68 1.37 18.59
C TYR A 122 7.66 2.50 17.59
N HIS A 123 8.32 2.32 16.45
CA HIS A 123 8.20 3.24 15.33
C HIS A 123 6.73 3.43 14.92
N LEU A 124 6.27 4.69 14.84
CA LEU A 124 4.96 5.01 14.29
C LEU A 124 4.92 4.74 12.78
N ILE A 125 5.90 5.29 12.06
CA ILE A 125 6.10 5.03 10.62
C ILE A 125 7.38 4.21 10.47
N LEU A 126 7.33 3.17 9.66
CA LEU A 126 8.46 2.27 9.42
C LEU A 126 9.68 3.04 8.87
N PRO A 127 10.90 2.77 9.39
CA PRO A 127 12.15 3.32 8.86
C PRO A 127 12.29 3.15 7.33
N ALA A 128 11.83 2.03 6.77
CA ALA A 128 11.87 1.75 5.35
C ALA A 128 11.14 2.80 4.48
N PHE A 129 10.08 3.43 5.00
CA PHE A 129 9.38 4.49 4.28
C PHE A 129 10.20 5.78 4.21
N PHE A 130 10.84 6.17 5.32
CA PHE A 130 11.74 7.33 5.33
C PHE A 130 12.95 7.11 4.42
N ARG A 131 13.50 5.89 4.42
CA ARG A 131 14.58 5.47 3.51
C ARG A 131 14.18 5.60 2.04
N LEU A 132 12.93 5.27 1.70
CA LEU A 132 12.38 5.46 0.35
C LEU A 132 12.39 6.94 -0.05
N LEU A 133 11.83 7.83 0.78
CA LEU A 133 11.77 9.28 0.48
C LEU A 133 13.17 9.87 0.25
N ASP A 134 14.08 9.60 1.18
CA ASP A 134 15.46 10.08 1.15
C ASP A 134 16.23 9.57 -0.08
N THR A 135 15.99 8.31 -0.49
CA THR A 135 16.67 7.72 -1.64
C THR A 135 16.10 8.22 -2.96
N LEU A 136 14.78 8.30 -3.11
CA LEU A 136 14.16 8.84 -4.33
C LEU A 136 14.59 10.30 -4.55
N HIS A 137 14.66 11.10 -3.50
CA HIS A 137 15.17 12.47 -3.57
C HIS A 137 16.63 12.52 -4.02
N ARG A 138 17.52 11.74 -3.40
CA ARG A 138 18.95 11.69 -3.77
C ARG A 138 19.20 11.15 -5.17
N GLU A 139 18.34 10.27 -5.68
CA GLU A 139 18.34 9.82 -7.08
C GLU A 139 17.76 10.86 -8.05
N GLY A 140 17.34 12.04 -7.59
CA GLY A 140 16.76 13.09 -8.43
C GLY A 140 15.42 12.70 -9.04
N ARG A 141 14.67 11.79 -8.39
CA ARG A 141 13.37 11.35 -8.88
C ARG A 141 12.32 12.43 -8.68
N THR A 142 11.46 12.62 -9.68
CA THR A 142 10.21 13.33 -9.51
C THR A 142 9.16 12.36 -8.97
N PHE A 143 8.62 12.63 -7.80
CA PHE A 143 7.60 11.78 -7.20
C PHE A 143 6.64 12.54 -6.27
N ALA A 144 5.48 11.93 -6.04
CA ALA A 144 4.51 12.33 -5.05
C ALA A 144 4.07 11.12 -4.21
N VAL A 145 3.63 11.36 -2.98
CA VAL A 145 3.09 10.33 -2.08
C VAL A 145 1.68 10.70 -1.65
N ILE A 146 0.77 9.76 -1.82
CA ILE A 146 -0.63 9.90 -1.42
C ILE A 146 -0.92 8.78 -0.43
N PHE A 147 -1.04 9.13 0.84
CA PHE A 147 -1.50 8.18 1.83
C PHE A 147 -2.97 7.83 1.62
N ARG A 148 -3.28 6.54 1.72
CA ARG A 148 -4.62 5.98 1.57
C ARG A 148 -4.95 5.22 2.83
N THR A 149 -6.17 5.36 3.34
CA THR A 149 -6.61 4.55 4.48
C THR A 149 -8.12 4.57 4.55
N PHE A 150 -8.72 3.49 5.02
CA PHE A 150 -10.12 3.50 5.44
C PHE A 150 -10.32 4.10 6.84
N GLY A 151 -9.25 4.18 7.63
CA GLY A 151 -9.26 4.63 9.02
C GLY A 151 -9.08 6.14 9.21
N THR A 152 -8.63 6.52 10.40
CA THR A 152 -8.53 7.94 10.83
C THR A 152 -7.09 8.37 11.12
N ASP A 153 -6.10 7.56 10.76
CA ASP A 153 -4.68 7.77 11.10
C ASP A 153 -3.96 8.85 10.28
N LEU A 154 -4.58 9.38 9.22
CA LEU A 154 -3.97 10.35 8.30
C LEU A 154 -3.36 11.58 9.00
N PRO A 155 -4.07 12.30 9.90
CA PRO A 155 -3.50 13.49 10.53
C PRO A 155 -2.21 13.18 11.31
N ARG A 156 -2.18 12.03 11.98
CA ARG A 156 -1.02 11.60 12.77
C ARG A 156 0.16 11.22 11.88
N ALA A 157 -0.09 10.44 10.81
CA ALA A 157 0.94 10.05 9.85
C ALA A 157 1.52 11.27 9.10
N LEU A 158 0.66 12.16 8.59
CA LEU A 158 1.06 13.38 7.89
C LEU A 158 1.89 14.31 8.77
N ARG A 159 1.48 14.48 10.05
CA ARG A 159 2.28 15.24 11.02
C ARG A 159 3.66 14.63 11.23
N ALA A 160 3.75 13.31 11.37
CA ALA A 160 5.04 12.63 11.54
C ALA A 160 5.94 12.83 10.31
N VAL A 161 5.43 12.66 9.10
CA VAL A 161 6.20 12.91 7.88
C VAL A 161 6.63 14.38 7.79
N SER A 162 5.74 15.34 8.09
CA SER A 162 6.07 16.76 8.10
C SER A 162 7.21 17.09 9.07
N CYS A 163 7.16 16.59 10.31
CA CYS A 163 8.25 16.75 11.26
C CYS A 163 9.55 16.09 10.79
N ALA A 164 9.48 14.92 10.15
CA ALA A 164 10.66 14.24 9.62
C ALA A 164 11.32 15.04 8.49
N LEU A 165 10.53 15.57 7.54
CA LEU A 165 11.00 16.46 6.47
C LEU A 165 11.48 17.83 6.98
N ALA A 166 11.08 18.23 8.19
CA ALA A 166 11.67 19.39 8.88
C ALA A 166 13.01 19.06 9.57
N GLY A 167 13.56 17.86 9.38
CA GLY A 167 14.82 17.41 9.97
C GLY A 167 14.72 16.98 11.43
N GLN A 168 13.51 16.77 11.96
CA GLN A 168 13.30 16.44 13.37
C GLN A 168 13.41 14.94 13.67
N HIS A 169 13.48 14.07 12.64
CA HIS A 169 13.61 12.64 12.85
C HIS A 169 15.05 12.25 13.24
N PRO A 170 15.30 11.72 14.45
CA PRO A 170 16.68 11.53 14.95
C PRO A 170 17.51 10.55 14.13
N GLN A 171 16.90 9.49 13.59
CA GLN A 171 17.59 8.52 12.73
C GLN A 171 17.64 8.91 11.24
N PHE A 172 16.88 9.91 10.81
CA PHE A 172 16.80 10.33 9.41
C PHE A 172 16.97 11.86 9.26
N PRO A 173 18.09 12.45 9.76
CA PRO A 173 18.27 13.90 9.77
C PRO A 173 18.43 14.50 8.36
N THR A 174 18.84 13.70 7.37
CA THR A 174 18.99 14.12 5.96
C THR A 174 17.66 14.38 5.26
N LEU A 175 16.54 13.96 5.85
CA LEU A 175 15.21 14.24 5.30
C LEU A 175 14.89 15.74 5.20
N ARG A 176 15.61 16.61 5.94
CA ARG A 176 15.51 18.06 5.78
C ARG A 176 15.86 18.56 4.38
N ASP A 177 16.63 17.77 3.63
CA ASP A 177 17.05 18.11 2.27
C ASP A 177 15.96 17.70 1.25
N VAL A 178 15.03 16.81 1.63
CA VAL A 178 13.90 16.37 0.81
C VAL A 178 12.83 17.45 0.75
N ALA A 179 12.92 18.30 -0.26
CA ALA A 179 11.97 19.40 -0.50
C ALA A 179 10.63 18.92 -1.07
N LEU A 180 9.82 18.24 -0.25
CA LEU A 180 8.43 17.88 -0.58
C LEU A 180 7.46 18.60 0.38
N PRO A 181 6.51 19.40 -0.13
CA PRO A 181 5.48 19.97 0.72
C PRO A 181 4.59 18.85 1.27
N VAL A 182 4.15 18.99 2.53
CA VAL A 182 3.20 18.06 3.15
C VAL A 182 1.88 18.79 3.38
N ASP A 183 0.82 18.35 2.72
CA ASP A 183 -0.54 18.81 2.97
C ASP A 183 -1.11 18.09 4.19
N LEU A 184 -1.30 18.85 5.28
CA LEU A 184 -1.80 18.34 6.55
C LEU A 184 -3.33 18.22 6.60
N ASN A 185 -4.04 18.55 5.52
CA ASN A 185 -5.50 18.48 5.44
C ASN A 185 -5.94 17.24 4.66
N PRO A 186 -6.33 16.14 5.32
CA PRO A 186 -6.76 14.94 4.61
C PRO A 186 -7.99 15.22 3.75
N GLY A 187 -7.97 14.71 2.53
CA GLY A 187 -9.16 14.62 1.71
C GLY A 187 -10.00 13.38 2.02
N GLN A 188 -11.12 13.24 1.32
CA GLN A 188 -11.98 12.05 1.39
C GLN A 188 -12.32 11.56 -0.01
N ILE A 189 -12.47 10.24 -0.12
CA ILE A 189 -12.95 9.58 -1.34
C ILE A 189 -14.21 8.82 -0.96
N ARG A 190 -15.31 9.09 -1.67
CA ARG A 190 -16.62 8.49 -1.43
C ARG A 190 -17.15 7.88 -2.71
N CYS A 191 -17.26 6.57 -2.69
CA CYS A 191 -17.79 5.77 -3.79
C CYS A 191 -19.30 5.57 -3.69
N SER A 192 -19.95 5.43 -4.84
CA SER A 192 -21.34 5.03 -5.01
C SER A 192 -21.49 4.16 -6.26
N LYS A 193 -22.69 3.66 -6.54
CA LYS A 193 -22.96 2.92 -7.79
C LYS A 193 -22.78 3.77 -9.06
N ARG A 194 -22.81 5.10 -8.94
CA ARG A 194 -22.82 6.03 -10.08
C ARG A 194 -21.49 6.70 -10.31
N GLU A 195 -20.74 6.95 -9.25
CA GLU A 195 -19.53 7.78 -9.30
C GLU A 195 -18.66 7.60 -8.08
N VAL A 196 -17.40 7.99 -8.23
CA VAL A 196 -16.46 8.27 -7.14
C VAL A 196 -16.33 9.79 -7.00
N VAL A 197 -16.46 10.28 -5.78
CA VAL A 197 -16.30 11.69 -5.44
C VAL A 197 -15.07 11.86 -4.55
N LEU A 198 -14.18 12.76 -4.94
CA LEU A 198 -13.04 13.20 -4.15
C LEU A 198 -13.33 14.59 -3.61
N THR A 199 -13.09 14.81 -2.31
CA THR A 199 -13.20 16.12 -1.67
C THR A 199 -11.94 16.47 -0.88
N ARG A 200 -11.50 17.72 -0.97
CA ARG A 200 -10.43 18.27 -0.13
C ARG A 200 -10.60 19.77 0.01
N GLY A 201 -10.85 20.27 1.22
CA GLY A 201 -11.19 21.68 1.43
C GLY A 201 -12.37 22.10 0.54
N ALA A 202 -12.17 23.07 -0.35
CA ALA A 202 -13.18 23.51 -1.33
C ALA A 202 -13.19 22.68 -2.63
N GLU A 203 -12.17 21.86 -2.88
CA GLU A 203 -12.11 21.02 -4.07
C GLU A 203 -13.12 19.87 -3.97
N ARG A 204 -13.89 19.68 -5.05
CA ARG A 204 -14.81 18.55 -5.22
C ARG A 204 -14.76 18.06 -6.66
N LEU A 205 -14.25 16.85 -6.86
CA LEU A 205 -14.16 16.19 -8.17
C LEU A 205 -15.02 14.93 -8.17
N ALA A 206 -15.60 14.61 -9.32
CA ALA A 206 -16.54 13.50 -9.47
C ALA A 206 -16.34 12.82 -10.82
N THR A 207 -16.33 11.48 -10.84
CA THR A 207 -16.14 10.70 -12.08
C THR A 207 -17.36 10.70 -13.01
N ARG A 208 -18.53 11.14 -12.54
CA ARG A 208 -19.78 11.06 -13.32
C ARG A 208 -19.73 11.85 -14.62
N GLU A 209 -19.11 13.03 -14.58
CA GLU A 209 -19.01 13.91 -15.75
C GLU A 209 -17.84 13.51 -16.66
N ASP A 210 -16.76 13.03 -16.04
CA ASP A 210 -15.55 12.61 -16.72
C ASP A 210 -14.78 11.65 -15.80
N GLY A 211 -14.68 10.39 -16.20
CA GLY A 211 -14.00 9.35 -15.44
C GLY A 211 -12.49 9.55 -15.33
N ARG A 212 -11.93 10.49 -16.10
CA ARG A 212 -10.50 10.85 -16.08
C ARG A 212 -10.14 11.89 -15.03
N LYS A 213 -11.08 12.70 -14.55
CA LYS A 213 -10.81 13.80 -13.60
C LYS A 213 -9.97 13.36 -12.39
N LEU A 214 -10.25 12.18 -11.82
CA LEU A 214 -9.51 11.69 -10.66
C LEU A 214 -8.12 11.17 -11.04
N TYR A 215 -7.94 10.60 -12.22
CA TYR A 215 -6.63 10.27 -12.75
C TYR A 215 -5.79 11.54 -12.90
N ASP A 216 -6.29 12.55 -13.63
CA ASP A 216 -5.58 13.80 -13.87
C ASP A 216 -5.23 14.54 -12.55
N TYR A 217 -6.15 14.49 -11.58
CA TYR A 217 -5.91 15.03 -10.23
C TYR A 217 -4.75 14.34 -9.51
N PHE A 218 -4.73 13.00 -9.49
CA PHE A 218 -3.64 12.28 -8.83
C PHE A 218 -2.32 12.37 -9.61
N SER A 219 -2.35 12.39 -10.94
CA SER A 219 -1.18 12.56 -11.80
C SER A 219 -0.50 13.93 -11.61
N SER A 220 -1.31 14.97 -11.38
CA SER A 220 -0.82 16.33 -11.09
C SER A 220 -0.51 16.59 -9.62
N PHE A 221 -0.83 15.66 -8.71
CA PHE A 221 -0.61 15.83 -7.27
C PHE A 221 0.87 15.98 -6.94
N GLU A 222 1.23 17.03 -6.18
CA GLU A 222 2.60 17.32 -5.77
C GLU A 222 2.81 17.16 -4.26
N GLY A 223 4.02 16.76 -3.87
CA GLY A 223 4.38 16.59 -2.46
C GLY A 223 3.77 15.34 -1.83
N ILE A 224 3.35 15.48 -0.56
CA ILE A 224 2.78 14.41 0.25
C ILE A 224 1.43 14.86 0.79
N GLY A 225 0.41 14.02 0.64
CA GLY A 225 -0.92 14.26 1.22
C GLY A 225 -1.62 12.95 1.50
N GLY A 226 -2.91 12.98 1.81
CA GLY A 226 -3.64 11.75 2.02
C GLY A 226 -5.16 11.86 1.92
N PHE A 227 -5.77 10.71 1.69
CA PHE A 227 -7.21 10.56 1.49
C PHE A 227 -7.78 9.43 2.32
N GLN A 228 -8.88 9.71 3.01
CA GLN A 228 -9.68 8.68 3.64
C GLN A 228 -10.61 8.04 2.62
N ASP A 229 -10.43 6.76 2.37
CA ASP A 229 -11.25 5.90 1.51
C ASP A 229 -12.60 5.54 2.14
N HIS A 230 -13.51 4.97 1.34
CA HIS A 230 -14.90 4.74 1.74
C HIS A 230 -15.13 3.35 2.37
N PHE A 231 -14.82 3.18 3.65
CA PHE A 231 -14.93 1.87 4.34
C PHE A 231 -16.33 1.26 4.23
N ASP A 232 -17.37 2.04 4.51
CA ASP A 232 -18.75 1.55 4.46
C ASP A 232 -19.16 1.06 3.06
N TRP A 233 -18.55 1.62 2.01
CA TRP A 233 -18.77 1.14 0.65
C TRP A 233 -18.05 -0.19 0.42
N TRP A 234 -16.82 -0.32 0.88
CA TRP A 234 -16.06 -1.57 0.79
C TRP A 234 -16.78 -2.72 1.52
N ALA A 235 -17.23 -2.49 2.74
CA ALA A 235 -17.99 -3.45 3.54
C ALA A 235 -19.31 -3.87 2.85
N ARG A 236 -20.07 -2.92 2.28
CA ARG A 236 -21.31 -3.23 1.52
C ARG A 236 -21.08 -4.03 0.24
N ASN A 237 -19.86 -4.03 -0.29
CA ASN A 237 -19.45 -4.81 -1.45
C ASN A 237 -18.60 -6.02 -1.04
N GLN A 238 -18.86 -6.55 0.17
CA GLN A 238 -18.30 -7.81 0.67
C GLN A 238 -16.76 -7.82 0.73
N PHE A 239 -16.14 -6.66 0.94
CA PHE A 239 -14.68 -6.50 0.99
C PHE A 239 -13.96 -6.91 -0.32
N SER A 240 -14.68 -7.03 -1.43
CA SER A 240 -14.11 -7.29 -2.75
C SER A 240 -13.47 -6.05 -3.39
N SER A 241 -12.72 -6.27 -4.47
CA SER A 241 -12.18 -5.20 -5.31
C SER A 241 -13.24 -4.19 -5.76
N ARG A 242 -14.51 -4.57 -5.93
CA ARG A 242 -15.58 -3.67 -6.40
C ARG A 242 -15.92 -2.56 -5.40
N GLY A 243 -15.70 -2.83 -4.12
CA GLY A 243 -15.85 -1.87 -3.05
C GLY A 243 -14.55 -1.16 -2.65
N GLY A 244 -13.43 -1.60 -3.21
CA GLY A 244 -12.09 -1.23 -2.79
C GLY A 244 -11.71 0.22 -3.08
N LYS A 245 -10.47 0.55 -2.74
CA LYS A 245 -9.84 1.85 -2.97
C LYS A 245 -9.70 2.06 -4.47
N PRO A 246 -10.37 3.05 -5.09
CA PRO A 246 -10.30 3.23 -6.52
C PRO A 246 -8.94 3.77 -6.95
N LEU A 247 -8.40 3.16 -8.01
CA LEU A 247 -7.14 3.53 -8.64
C LEU A 247 -7.33 3.56 -10.16
N TRP A 248 -6.81 4.61 -10.81
CA TRP A 248 -6.84 4.77 -12.26
C TRP A 248 -5.43 4.71 -12.81
N ILE A 249 -5.23 3.95 -13.89
CA ILE A 249 -3.98 3.80 -14.60
C ILE A 249 -4.23 4.15 -16.07
N ASP A 250 -3.38 5.02 -16.63
CA ASP A 250 -3.34 5.26 -18.07
C ASP A 250 -2.02 4.75 -18.65
N PRO A 251 -2.00 3.57 -19.30
CA PRO A 251 -0.83 3.05 -20.00
C PRO A 251 -0.36 3.95 -21.15
N HIS A 252 -1.19 4.87 -21.62
CA HIS A 252 -0.91 5.75 -22.74
C HIS A 252 -0.30 7.09 -22.31
N ASP A 253 -0.23 7.37 -21.01
CA ASP A 253 0.54 8.49 -20.46
C ASP A 253 2.01 8.06 -20.29
N PRO A 254 2.94 8.54 -21.13
CA PRO A 254 4.34 8.12 -21.07
C PRO A 254 5.09 8.76 -19.89
N SER A 255 4.47 9.70 -19.16
CA SER A 255 5.15 10.53 -18.17
C SER A 255 4.92 10.10 -16.73
N ILE A 256 3.86 9.33 -16.44
CA ILE A 256 3.44 8.97 -15.09
C ILE A 256 3.50 7.46 -14.87
N HIS A 257 3.87 7.05 -13.65
CA HIS A 257 3.68 5.69 -13.16
C HIS A 257 3.08 5.71 -11.76
N HIS A 258 1.85 5.22 -11.64
CA HIS A 258 1.17 5.04 -10.35
C HIS A 258 1.53 3.68 -9.76
N ILE A 259 1.91 3.67 -8.47
CA ILE A 259 2.16 2.44 -7.72
C ILE A 259 1.36 2.50 -6.43
N PHE A 260 0.53 1.48 -6.18
CA PHE A 260 -0.26 1.33 -4.97
C PHE A 260 0.34 0.23 -4.10
N ILE A 261 0.69 0.55 -2.86
CA ILE A 261 1.24 -0.39 -1.88
C ILE A 261 0.26 -0.55 -0.73
N ASP A 262 -0.17 -1.78 -0.47
CA ASP A 262 -1.17 -2.10 0.55
C ASP A 262 -1.02 -3.56 1.01
N ASP A 263 -1.15 -3.80 2.31
CA ASP A 263 -1.04 -5.14 2.90
C ASP A 263 -2.20 -6.07 2.54
N ASN A 264 -3.32 -5.56 2.02
CA ASN A 264 -4.52 -6.30 1.63
C ASN A 264 -4.74 -6.41 0.11
N ILE A 265 -3.72 -6.13 -0.69
CA ILE A 265 -3.72 -6.53 -2.10
C ILE A 265 -3.54 -8.05 -2.19
N ARG A 266 -4.45 -8.73 -2.89
CA ARG A 266 -4.41 -10.18 -3.16
C ARG A 266 -4.64 -10.44 -4.64
N LEU A 267 -4.20 -11.59 -5.14
CA LEU A 267 -4.45 -12.03 -6.51
C LEU A 267 -5.89 -12.50 -6.76
N ASP A 268 -6.67 -12.70 -5.70
CA ASP A 268 -8.11 -12.99 -5.77
C ASP A 268 -8.90 -11.68 -5.74
N ASP A 269 -9.61 -11.37 -6.84
CA ASP A 269 -10.36 -10.12 -6.98
C ASP A 269 -11.61 -10.05 -6.08
N GLU A 270 -12.07 -11.19 -5.56
CA GLU A 270 -13.17 -11.25 -4.60
C GLU A 270 -12.70 -10.94 -3.16
N ASP A 271 -11.39 -10.93 -2.91
CA ASP A 271 -10.77 -10.67 -1.60
C ASP A 271 -9.53 -9.76 -1.73
N THR A 272 -9.71 -8.56 -2.28
CA THR A 272 -8.61 -7.59 -2.47
C THR A 272 -9.12 -6.16 -2.29
N ILE A 273 -8.24 -5.30 -1.77
CA ILE A 273 -8.62 -3.98 -1.27
C ILE A 273 -8.62 -2.86 -2.33
N VAL A 274 -7.97 -3.07 -3.47
CA VAL A 274 -7.85 -2.05 -4.52
C VAL A 274 -8.85 -2.32 -5.64
N HIS A 275 -9.43 -1.25 -6.18
CA HIS A 275 -10.27 -1.27 -7.38
C HIS A 275 -9.52 -0.66 -8.56
N PRO A 276 -8.69 -1.45 -9.28
CA PRO A 276 -7.91 -0.94 -10.40
C PRO A 276 -8.78 -0.74 -11.65
N GLN A 277 -8.58 0.40 -12.29
CA GLN A 277 -9.24 0.82 -13.51
C GLN A 277 -8.20 1.29 -14.51
N VAL A 278 -8.26 0.80 -15.75
CA VAL A 278 -7.26 1.03 -16.81
C VAL A 278 -7.92 1.71 -18.01
N PHE A 279 -7.35 2.81 -18.50
CA PHE A 279 -7.78 3.42 -19.76
C PHE A 279 -7.24 2.62 -20.94
N SER A 280 -8.13 2.22 -21.86
CA SER A 280 -7.76 1.38 -23.01
C SER A 280 -7.26 2.17 -24.22
N GLU A 281 -7.51 3.49 -24.25
CA GLU A 281 -7.23 4.35 -25.40
C GLU A 281 -6.73 5.72 -24.94
N ARG A 282 -5.90 6.35 -25.79
CA ARG A 282 -5.38 7.70 -25.54
C ARG A 282 -6.51 8.70 -25.34
N GLY A 283 -6.51 9.36 -24.19
CA GLY A 283 -7.50 10.40 -23.86
C GLY A 283 -8.91 9.87 -23.56
N SER A 284 -9.08 8.56 -23.40
CA SER A 284 -10.36 8.00 -22.95
C SER A 284 -10.74 8.54 -21.56
N SER A 285 -12.03 8.82 -21.40
CA SER A 285 -12.66 9.17 -20.11
C SER A 285 -13.32 7.97 -19.42
N SER A 286 -13.32 6.81 -20.09
CA SER A 286 -14.02 5.61 -19.64
C SER A 286 -13.02 4.47 -19.44
N PRO A 287 -12.54 4.23 -18.21
CA PRO A 287 -11.63 3.14 -17.94
C PRO A 287 -12.39 1.81 -17.80
N ARG A 288 -11.73 0.70 -18.13
CA ARG A 288 -12.22 -0.64 -17.80
C ARG A 288 -11.72 -1.05 -16.42
N ARG A 289 -12.46 -1.92 -15.73
CA ARG A 289 -11.90 -2.63 -14.58
C ARG A 289 -10.82 -3.58 -15.07
N ALA A 290 -9.68 -3.62 -14.37
CA ALA A 290 -8.65 -4.64 -14.55
C ALA A 290 -8.71 -5.65 -13.40
N PRO A 291 -8.35 -6.93 -13.62
CA PRO A 291 -8.09 -7.83 -12.51
C PRO A 291 -6.79 -7.43 -11.80
N THR A 292 -6.68 -7.73 -10.51
CA THR A 292 -5.49 -7.38 -9.71
C THR A 292 -4.23 -8.03 -10.28
N SER A 293 -4.36 -9.26 -10.80
CA SER A 293 -3.27 -10.01 -11.43
C SER A 293 -2.66 -9.32 -12.66
N GLU A 294 -3.42 -8.48 -13.38
CA GLU A 294 -2.91 -7.71 -14.51
C GLU A 294 -1.87 -6.67 -14.07
N LEU A 295 -2.06 -6.09 -12.89
CA LEU A 295 -1.26 -4.97 -12.38
C LEU A 295 -0.37 -5.35 -11.20
N TYR A 296 -0.37 -6.61 -10.77
CA TYR A 296 0.42 -7.10 -9.65
C TYR A 296 1.92 -7.00 -9.96
N ASP A 297 2.69 -6.42 -9.05
CA ASP A 297 4.10 -6.03 -9.25
C ASP A 297 4.35 -5.11 -10.46
N VAL A 298 3.31 -4.51 -11.04
CA VAL A 298 3.38 -3.49 -12.11
C VAL A 298 2.97 -2.13 -11.55
N CYS A 299 1.74 -2.05 -11.03
CA CYS A 299 1.18 -0.88 -10.37
C CYS A 299 0.63 -1.20 -8.97
N LEU A 300 0.57 -2.47 -8.57
CA LEU A 300 0.00 -2.93 -7.30
C LEU A 300 1.02 -3.80 -6.56
N VAL A 301 1.25 -3.51 -5.28
CA VAL A 301 2.21 -4.22 -4.42
C VAL A 301 1.51 -4.67 -3.15
N GLN A 302 1.42 -5.98 -2.95
CA GLN A 302 1.08 -6.54 -1.64
C GLN A 302 2.24 -6.29 -0.67
N ASN A 303 1.99 -5.56 0.41
CA ASN A 303 3.01 -5.27 1.42
C ASN A 303 3.36 -6.53 2.23
N ASP A 304 4.66 -6.80 2.39
CA ASP A 304 5.20 -7.73 3.36
C ASP A 304 5.69 -6.93 4.58
N LEU A 305 4.87 -6.92 5.63
CA LEU A 305 5.19 -6.17 6.84
C LEU A 305 6.47 -6.70 7.53
N LEU A 306 6.77 -8.00 7.44
CA LEU A 306 7.99 -8.54 8.04
C LEU A 306 9.22 -8.04 7.31
N GLU A 307 9.22 -8.07 5.98
CA GLU A 307 10.32 -7.50 5.19
C GLU A 307 10.42 -5.98 5.36
N ALA A 308 9.29 -5.27 5.37
CA ALA A 308 9.26 -3.81 5.55
C ALA A 308 9.83 -3.38 6.92
N ILE A 309 9.67 -4.21 7.95
CA ILE A 309 10.30 -4.01 9.27
C ILE A 309 11.78 -4.37 9.24
N ALA A 310 12.15 -5.48 8.57
CA ALA A 310 13.50 -6.03 8.64
C ALA A 310 14.51 -5.38 7.69
N ASP A 311 14.05 -4.72 6.63
CA ASP A 311 14.90 -4.16 5.59
C ASP A 311 14.45 -2.75 5.18
N GLU A 312 15.28 -1.76 5.51
CA GLU A 312 15.01 -0.36 5.19
C GLU A 312 14.88 -0.09 3.69
N ASN A 313 15.43 -0.94 2.81
CA ASN A 313 15.31 -0.77 1.35
C ASN A 313 14.10 -1.52 0.75
N TYR A 314 13.23 -2.12 1.57
CA TYR A 314 12.08 -2.91 1.10
C TYR A 314 11.22 -2.15 0.08
N PHE A 315 10.68 -0.99 0.43
CA PHE A 315 9.81 -0.23 -0.48
C PHE A 315 10.54 0.24 -1.74
N LEU A 316 11.85 0.54 -1.63
CA LEU A 316 12.66 0.90 -2.79
C LEU A 316 12.76 -0.27 -3.79
N ARG A 317 12.93 -1.50 -3.30
CA ARG A 317 12.89 -2.69 -4.16
C ARG A 317 11.53 -2.88 -4.80
N CYS A 318 10.44 -2.70 -4.05
CA CYS A 318 9.09 -2.78 -4.60
C CYS A 318 8.89 -1.78 -5.75
N VAL A 319 9.27 -0.51 -5.55
CA VAL A 319 9.19 0.52 -6.60
C VAL A 319 10.02 0.14 -7.82
N ARG A 320 11.28 -0.28 -7.64
CA ARG A 320 12.15 -0.68 -8.77
C ARG A 320 11.58 -1.86 -9.55
N ARG A 321 11.06 -2.87 -8.86
CA ARG A 321 10.37 -4.02 -9.49
C ARG A 321 9.16 -3.56 -10.31
N CYS A 322 8.35 -2.65 -9.77
CA CYS A 322 7.25 -2.06 -10.51
C CYS A 322 7.72 -1.34 -11.76
N GLU A 323 8.74 -0.50 -11.68
CA GLU A 323 9.28 0.21 -12.86
C GLU A 323 9.75 -0.77 -13.95
N GLU A 324 10.54 -1.79 -13.57
CA GLU A 324 11.03 -2.81 -14.49
C GLU A 324 9.90 -3.60 -15.17
N ASN A 325 8.85 -3.93 -14.41
CA ASN A 325 7.69 -4.66 -14.92
C ASN A 325 6.77 -3.77 -15.76
N TYR A 326 6.70 -2.47 -15.47
CA TYR A 326 5.83 -1.55 -16.18
C TYR A 326 6.29 -1.35 -17.63
N ASP A 327 7.59 -1.27 -17.88
CA ASP A 327 8.10 -1.21 -19.26
C ASP A 327 7.71 -2.46 -20.07
N ARG A 328 7.69 -3.65 -19.44
CA ARG A 328 7.22 -4.88 -20.10
C ARG A 328 5.73 -4.86 -20.35
N TYR A 329 4.95 -4.42 -19.36
CA TYR A 329 3.50 -4.27 -19.48
C TYR A 329 3.11 -3.35 -20.65
N LEU A 330 3.75 -2.18 -20.76
CA LEU A 330 3.51 -1.24 -21.85
C LEU A 330 3.87 -1.82 -23.22
N ALA A 331 5.02 -2.51 -23.33
CA ALA A 331 5.44 -3.15 -24.58
C ALA A 331 4.49 -4.27 -25.04
N CYS A 332 3.79 -4.95 -24.12
CA CYS A 332 2.74 -5.90 -24.48
C CYS A 332 1.49 -5.19 -25.01
N MET A 333 1.07 -4.09 -24.38
CA MET A 333 -0.10 -3.32 -24.81
C MET A 333 0.05 -2.72 -26.22
N GLU A 334 1.26 -2.28 -26.58
CA GLU A 334 1.55 -1.78 -27.94
C GLU A 334 1.41 -2.87 -29.02
N LYS A 335 1.71 -4.13 -28.69
CA LYS A 335 1.61 -5.26 -29.63
C LYS A 335 0.17 -5.72 -29.85
N ASP A 336 -0.68 -5.59 -28.84
CA ASP A 336 -2.09 -5.98 -28.89
C ASP A 336 -2.98 -4.93 -29.58
N THR A 337 -2.43 -3.76 -29.93
CA THR A 337 -3.13 -2.76 -30.75
C THR A 337 -3.00 -3.17 -32.23
N PRO A 338 -4.08 -3.59 -32.92
CA PRO A 338 -3.97 -3.98 -34.32
C PRO A 338 -3.45 -2.78 -35.11
N SER A 339 -2.32 -2.96 -35.78
CA SER A 339 -1.81 -1.98 -36.73
C SER A 339 -2.88 -1.73 -37.78
N GLN A 340 -3.61 -0.61 -37.67
CA GLN A 340 -4.34 -0.01 -38.78
C GLN A 340 -3.30 0.52 -39.77
N ARG A 341 -2.66 -0.41 -40.50
CA ARG A 341 -2.06 -0.09 -41.80
C ARG A 341 -3.15 -0.33 -42.84
N TRP A 342 -3.81 0.76 -43.19
CA TRP A 342 -4.43 0.89 -44.49
C TRP A 342 -3.29 1.04 -45.48
N ASP A 343 -2.98 -0.04 -46.21
CA ASP A 343 -2.18 0.04 -47.42
C ASP A 343 -3.14 0.13 -48.61
N VAL A 344 -3.08 1.32 -49.25
CA VAL A 344 -3.56 1.73 -50.59
C VAL A 344 -5.06 2.00 -50.78
#